data_AF-A0A920BNF2-F1
#
_entry.id   AF-A0A920BNF2-F1
#
_cell.length_a   1.000
_cell.length_b   1.000
_cell.length_c   1.000
_cell.angle_alpha   90.00
_cell.angle_beta   90.00
_cell.angle_gamma   90.00
#
_symmetry.space_group_name_H-M   'P 1'
#
loop_
_entity.id
_entity.type
_entity.pdbx_description
1 polymer ?
#
loop_
_entity_poly.entity_id
_entity_poly.type
_entity_poly.pdbx_seq_one_letter_code
_entity_poly.pdbx_strand_id
1 'polypeptide(L)'
;MLTQPTTDKILLAIADDLNSVVLPSVTDEPAKVLLGQIDQLLRRLSRRTASEIDWMILEIKQINDAIGRETSDMGSYLLTDVASAYSEASGALGEAIDKAFSEDDTQQIAVLRQLLVDRIAKEQEILGQLDLVGRG
;
A
#
# COMPACT_ATOMS: atom_id res chain seq x y z
N MET A 1 -26.44 -2.30 -0.02
CA MET A 1 -25.92 -3.06 1.15
C MET A 1 -24.64 -3.75 0.71
N LEU A 2 -23.52 -3.55 1.41
CA LEU A 2 -22.37 -4.44 1.26
C LEU A 2 -22.77 -5.81 1.81
N THR A 3 -22.91 -6.80 0.94
CA THR A 3 -23.01 -8.21 1.34
C THR A 3 -21.67 -8.57 1.98
N GLN A 4 -21.68 -8.77 3.30
CA GLN A 4 -20.54 -9.38 3.99
C GLN A 4 -20.44 -10.85 3.58
N PRO A 5 -19.23 -11.44 3.63
CA PRO A 5 -17.96 -10.83 4.04
C PRO A 5 -17.29 -9.99 2.93
N THR A 6 -16.58 -8.93 3.34
CA THR A 6 -15.70 -8.14 2.48
C THR A 6 -14.42 -8.90 2.16
N THR A 7 -13.69 -8.51 1.09
CA THR A 7 -12.45 -9.20 0.65
C THR A 7 -11.42 -9.32 1.77
N ASP A 8 -11.21 -8.26 2.55
CA ASP A 8 -10.29 -8.24 3.68
C ASP A 8 -10.66 -9.27 4.76
N LYS A 9 -11.96 -9.45 5.04
CA LYS A 9 -12.47 -10.44 5.99
C LYS A 9 -12.32 -11.87 5.49
N ILE A 10 -12.53 -12.10 4.19
CA ILE A 10 -12.31 -13.41 3.57
C ILE A 10 -10.83 -13.80 3.69
N LEU A 11 -9.92 -12.88 3.38
CA LEU A 11 -8.47 -13.12 3.46
C LEU A 11 -8.02 -13.42 4.90
N LEU A 12 -8.54 -12.72 5.90
CA LEU A 12 -8.25 -12.99 7.31
C LEU A 12 -8.78 -14.35 7.75
N ALA A 13 -10.01 -14.71 7.37
CA ALA A 13 -10.57 -16.01 7.69
C ALA A 13 -9.71 -17.16 7.12
N ILE A 14 -9.25 -17.03 5.87
CA ILE A 14 -8.34 -18.03 5.27
C ILE A 14 -7.03 -18.11 6.05
N ALA A 15 -6.45 -16.97 6.44
CA ALA A 15 -5.22 -16.95 7.22
C ALA A 15 -5.39 -17.66 8.58
N ASP A 16 -6.51 -17.38 9.25
CA ASP A 16 -6.85 -17.97 10.54
C ASP A 16 -7.11 -19.49 10.43
N ASP A 17 -7.78 -19.96 9.37
CA ASP A 17 -7.99 -21.39 9.10
C ASP A 17 -6.67 -22.11 8.78
N LEU A 18 -5.80 -21.50 7.98
CA LEU A 18 -4.47 -22.07 7.69
C LEU A 18 -3.64 -22.23 8.97
N ASN A 19 -3.71 -21.26 9.89
CA ASN A 19 -2.94 -21.29 11.13
C ASN A 19 -3.54 -22.24 12.18
N SER A 20 -4.86 -22.21 12.37
CA SER A 20 -5.53 -22.94 13.44
C SER A 20 -5.88 -24.38 13.09
N VAL A 21 -6.10 -24.69 11.80
CA VAL A 21 -6.55 -26.02 11.34
C VAL A 21 -5.45 -26.75 10.56
N VAL A 22 -4.81 -26.07 9.60
CA VAL A 22 -3.86 -26.72 8.69
C VAL A 22 -2.49 -26.89 9.32
N LEU A 23 -1.91 -25.83 9.89
CA LEU A 23 -0.56 -25.84 10.46
C LEU A 23 -0.32 -26.97 11.49
N PRO A 24 -1.23 -27.30 12.43
CA PRO A 24 -1.04 -28.39 13.38
C PRO A 24 -0.91 -29.78 12.73
N SER A 25 -1.45 -29.94 11.52
CA SER A 25 -1.43 -31.21 10.78
C SER A 25 -0.20 -31.35 9.87
N VAL A 26 0.60 -30.28 9.71
CA VAL A 26 1.81 -30.30 8.87
C VAL A 26 3.01 -30.72 9.71
N THR A 27 3.66 -31.81 9.31
CA THR A 27 4.83 -32.36 10.00
C THR A 27 6.17 -31.92 9.39
N ASP A 28 6.17 -31.53 8.12
CA ASP A 28 7.36 -31.09 7.39
C ASP A 28 7.73 -29.64 7.74
N GLU A 29 8.96 -29.42 8.20
CA GLU A 29 9.43 -28.08 8.62
C GLU A 29 9.47 -27.05 7.48
N PRO A 30 10.00 -27.37 6.28
CA PRO A 30 9.87 -26.49 5.12
C PRO A 30 8.42 -26.08 4.82
N ALA A 31 7.46 -27.01 4.90
CA ALA A 31 6.05 -26.72 4.68
C ALA A 31 5.46 -25.79 5.75
N LYS A 32 5.87 -25.91 7.02
CA LYS A 32 5.47 -24.97 8.08
C LYS A 32 5.98 -23.56 7.82
N VAL A 33 7.23 -23.43 7.37
CA VAL A 33 7.80 -22.12 7.00
C VAL A 33 7.02 -21.48 5.86
N LEU A 34 6.71 -22.25 4.81
CA LEU A 34 5.88 -21.76 3.69
C LEU A 34 4.49 -21.35 4.16
N LEU A 35 3.84 -22.10 5.06
CA LEU A 35 2.55 -21.70 5.65
C LEU A 35 2.64 -20.38 6.42
N GLY A 36 3.71 -20.15 7.19
CA GLY A 36 3.93 -18.88 7.86
C GLY A 36 4.10 -17.72 6.87
N GLN A 37 4.78 -17.94 5.75
CA GLN A 37 4.89 -16.94 4.68
C GLN A 37 3.55 -16.64 4.01
N ILE A 38 2.71 -17.67 3.80
CA ILE A 38 1.37 -17.52 3.25
C ILE A 38 0.47 -16.71 4.19
N ASP A 39 0.48 -16.99 5.50
CA ASP A 39 -0.26 -16.20 6.50
C ASP A 39 0.12 -14.71 6.44
N GLN A 40 1.43 -14.41 6.43
CA GLN A 40 1.92 -13.04 6.30
C GLN A 40 1.48 -12.37 4.99
N LEU A 41 1.43 -13.10 3.88
CA LEU A 41 0.93 -12.58 2.60
C LEU A 41 -0.57 -12.28 2.67
N LEU A 42 -1.38 -13.19 3.19
CA LEU A 42 -2.83 -13.01 3.30
C LEU A 42 -3.21 -11.83 4.18
N ARG A 43 -2.53 -11.66 5.33
CA ARG A 43 -2.75 -10.51 6.22
C ARG A 43 -2.36 -9.18 5.57
N ARG A 44 -1.31 -9.16 4.75
CA ARG A 44 -0.93 -7.97 3.95
C ARG A 44 -1.96 -7.66 2.86
N LEU A 45 -2.42 -8.68 2.14
CA LEU A 45 -3.47 -8.52 1.13
C LEU A 45 -4.77 -8.03 1.76
N SER A 46 -5.11 -8.49 2.97
CA SER A 46 -6.27 -8.00 3.71
C SER A 46 -6.17 -6.48 3.96
N ARG A 47 -5.05 -6.00 4.50
CA ARG A 47 -4.82 -4.56 4.69
C ARG A 47 -4.89 -3.77 3.40
N ARG A 48 -4.22 -4.25 2.34
CA ARG A 48 -4.24 -3.58 1.01
C ARG A 48 -5.64 -3.49 0.44
N THR A 49 -6.36 -4.61 0.39
CA THR A 49 -7.71 -4.64 -0.18
C THR A 49 -8.72 -3.81 0.60
N ALA A 50 -8.47 -3.52 1.89
CA ALA A 50 -9.33 -2.68 2.71
C ALA A 50 -9.18 -1.17 2.45
N SER A 51 -7.97 -0.69 2.10
CA SER A 51 -7.67 0.76 2.12
C SER A 51 -6.77 1.28 1.01
N GLU A 52 -6.23 0.43 0.14
CA GLU A 52 -5.25 0.83 -0.90
C GLU A 52 -5.81 1.90 -1.84
N ILE A 53 -7.05 1.75 -2.30
CA ILE A 53 -7.70 2.73 -3.19
C ILE A 53 -7.84 4.09 -2.50
N ASP A 54 -8.33 4.11 -1.26
CA ASP A 54 -8.52 5.35 -0.49
C ASP A 54 -7.19 6.07 -0.26
N TRP A 55 -6.12 5.32 0.01
CA TRP A 55 -4.78 5.86 0.19
C TRP A 55 -4.21 6.44 -1.10
N MET A 56 -4.32 5.72 -2.22
CA MET A 56 -3.87 6.21 -3.51
C MET A 56 -4.59 7.51 -3.89
N ILE A 57 -5.90 7.59 -3.64
CA ILE A 57 -6.69 8.80 -3.91
C ILE A 57 -6.26 9.96 -2.99
N LEU A 58 -6.06 9.70 -1.70
CA LEU A 58 -5.58 10.72 -0.76
C LEU A 58 -4.21 11.26 -1.19
N GLU A 59 -3.31 10.37 -1.58
CA GLU A 59 -1.95 10.76 -1.97
C GLU A 59 -1.94 11.53 -3.30
N ILE A 60 -2.76 11.14 -4.28
CA ILE A 60 -2.95 11.94 -5.52
C ILE A 60 -3.31 13.38 -5.17
N LYS A 61 -4.26 13.57 -4.23
CA LYS A 61 -4.68 14.91 -3.78
C LYS A 61 -3.51 15.68 -3.17
N GLN A 62 -2.79 15.04 -2.24
CA GLN A 62 -1.64 15.65 -1.58
C GLN A 62 -0.53 16.06 -2.56
N ILE A 63 -0.23 15.21 -3.55
CA ILE A 63 0.74 15.51 -4.60
C ILE A 63 0.28 16.70 -5.43
N ASN A 64 -0.95 16.64 -5.94
CA ASN A 64 -1.50 17.69 -6.79
C ASN A 64 -1.52 19.04 -6.08
N ASP A 65 -1.97 19.07 -4.82
CA ASP A 65 -2.00 20.28 -3.99
C ASP A 65 -0.59 20.84 -3.78
N ALA A 66 0.41 19.98 -3.54
CA ALA A 66 1.79 20.41 -3.33
C ALA A 66 2.47 20.97 -4.59
N ILE A 67 2.06 20.52 -5.78
CA ILE A 67 2.60 21.00 -7.06
C ILE A 67 1.69 22.05 -7.74
N GLY A 68 0.58 22.44 -7.09
CA GLY A 68 -0.38 23.40 -7.63
C GLY A 68 -1.16 22.89 -8.85
N ARG A 69 -1.29 21.57 -9.02
CA ARG A 69 -2.09 20.93 -10.06
C ARG A 69 -3.55 20.81 -9.60
N GLU A 70 -4.50 21.10 -10.48
CA GLU A 70 -5.92 20.89 -10.16
C GLU A 70 -6.21 19.41 -9.91
N THR A 71 -6.79 19.12 -8.75
CA THR A 71 -7.32 17.79 -8.43
C THR A 71 -8.73 17.68 -9.02
N SER A 72 -8.87 16.89 -10.08
CA SER A 72 -10.19 16.48 -10.58
C SER A 72 -10.79 15.40 -9.69
N ASP A 73 -12.11 15.41 -9.53
CA ASP A 73 -12.80 14.32 -8.83
C ASP A 73 -12.64 13.01 -9.63
N MET A 74 -12.36 11.91 -8.94
CA MET A 74 -12.09 10.63 -9.58
C MET A 74 -13.42 10.08 -10.13
N GLY A 75 -13.57 10.08 -11.45
CA GLY A 75 -14.78 9.55 -12.12
C GLY A 75 -14.97 8.03 -11.96
N SER A 76 -13.98 7.33 -11.40
CA SER A 76 -13.97 5.88 -11.18
C SER A 76 -13.14 5.51 -9.95
N TYR A 77 -13.59 4.49 -9.23
CA TYR A 77 -12.88 3.86 -8.11
C TYR A 77 -12.39 2.45 -8.46
N LEU A 78 -12.36 2.09 -9.74
CA LEU A 78 -11.72 0.84 -10.17
C LEU A 78 -10.22 0.96 -9.94
N LEU A 79 -9.61 -0.10 -9.39
CA LEU A 79 -8.18 -0.11 -9.07
C LEU A 79 -7.30 0.25 -10.27
N THR A 80 -7.67 -0.18 -11.47
CA THR A 80 -6.95 0.14 -12.71
C THR A 80 -6.89 1.64 -12.98
N ASP A 81 -8.01 2.33 -12.78
CA ASP A 81 -8.16 3.74 -13.10
C ASP A 81 -7.44 4.58 -12.03
N VAL A 82 -7.59 4.18 -10.76
CA VAL A 82 -6.89 4.78 -9.63
C VAL A 82 -5.37 4.57 -9.75
N ALA A 83 -4.92 3.39 -10.18
CA ALA A 83 -3.50 3.13 -10.44
C ALA A 83 -2.93 3.97 -11.57
N SER A 84 -3.69 4.19 -12.64
CA SER A 84 -3.27 5.08 -13.73
C SER A 84 -3.11 6.51 -13.24
N ALA A 85 -4.12 7.05 -12.55
CA ALA A 85 -4.06 8.41 -12.00
C ALA A 85 -2.93 8.57 -10.97
N TYR A 86 -2.70 7.56 -10.13
CA TYR A 86 -1.62 7.55 -9.16
C TYR A 86 -0.23 7.55 -9.82
N SER A 87 -0.09 6.80 -10.91
CA SER A 87 1.14 6.80 -11.73
C SER A 87 1.40 8.18 -12.34
N GLU A 88 0.37 8.82 -12.89
CA GLU A 88 0.48 10.17 -13.45
C GLU A 88 0.86 11.22 -12.38
N ALA A 89 0.21 11.19 -11.23
CA ALA A 89 0.54 12.07 -10.11
C ALA A 89 1.98 11.85 -9.64
N SER A 90 2.42 10.59 -9.52
CA SER A 90 3.80 10.27 -9.13
C SER A 90 4.84 10.71 -10.17
N GLY A 91 4.52 10.64 -11.46
CA GLY A 91 5.35 11.20 -12.52
C GLY A 91 5.50 12.72 -12.39
N ALA A 92 4.39 13.42 -12.21
CA ALA A 92 4.37 14.88 -12.01
C ALA A 92 5.12 15.29 -10.73
N LEU A 93 5.06 14.49 -9.66
CA LEU A 93 5.88 14.68 -8.46
C LEU A 93 7.38 14.61 -8.79
N GLY A 94 7.81 13.63 -9.59
CA GLY A 94 9.20 13.51 -10.03
C GLY A 94 9.67 14.75 -10.80
N GLU A 95 8.87 15.20 -11.77
CA GLU A 95 9.17 16.42 -12.54
C GLU A 95 9.23 17.66 -11.65
N ALA A 96 8.34 17.78 -10.66
CA ALA A 96 8.33 18.89 -9.72
C ALA A 96 9.56 18.89 -8.79
N ILE A 97 10.04 17.71 -8.39
CA ILE A 97 11.28 17.56 -7.61
C ILE A 97 12.46 18.07 -8.44
N ASP A 98 12.62 17.58 -9.67
CA ASP A 98 13.71 17.98 -10.55
C ASP A 98 13.70 19.50 -10.81
N LYS A 99 12.51 20.07 -11.03
CA LYS A 99 12.33 21.51 -11.20
C LYS A 99 12.73 22.28 -9.95
N ALA A 100 12.23 21.90 -8.77
CA ALA A 100 12.54 22.58 -7.51
C ALA A 100 14.04 22.59 -7.20
N PHE A 101 14.75 21.48 -7.50
CA PHE A 101 16.21 21.42 -7.40
C PHE A 101 16.91 22.31 -8.43
N SER A 102 16.41 22.39 -9.66
CA SER A 102 17.01 23.25 -10.69
C SER A 102 16.86 24.74 -10.40
N GLU A 103 15.79 25.13 -9.71
CA GLU A 103 15.46 26.50 -9.34
C GLU A 103 16.01 26.90 -7.95
N ASP A 104 16.65 25.97 -7.24
CA ASP A 104 17.09 26.11 -5.84
C ASP A 104 15.95 26.59 -4.90
N ASP A 105 14.71 26.15 -5.20
CA ASP A 105 13.52 26.46 -4.41
C ASP A 105 13.50 25.60 -3.13
N THR A 106 14.26 26.06 -2.14
CA THR A 106 14.40 25.37 -0.85
C THR A 106 13.08 25.14 -0.12
N GLN A 107 12.08 26.00 -0.33
CA GLN A 107 10.76 25.84 0.29
C GLN A 107 10.01 24.69 -0.38
N GLN A 108 9.99 24.66 -1.71
CA GLN A 108 9.34 23.58 -2.45
C GLN A 108 10.04 22.23 -2.23
N ILE A 109 11.37 22.21 -2.20
CA ILE A 109 12.14 21.00 -1.88
C ILE A 109 11.73 20.41 -0.52
N ALA A 110 11.54 21.26 0.50
CA ALA A 110 11.12 20.80 1.82
C ALA A 110 9.73 20.16 1.82
N VAL A 111 8.77 20.77 1.10
CA VAL A 111 7.40 20.24 0.94
C VAL A 111 7.41 18.88 0.24
N LEU A 112 8.08 18.80 -0.91
CA LEU A 112 8.12 17.56 -1.71
C LEU A 112 8.86 16.43 -0.98
N ARG A 113 9.91 16.77 -0.19
CA ARG A 113 10.59 15.79 0.65
C ARG A 113 9.68 15.23 1.74
N GLN A 114 8.84 16.07 2.36
CA GLN A 114 7.90 15.60 3.38
C GLN A 114 6.90 14.60 2.78
N LEU A 115 6.40 14.85 1.57
CA LEU A 115 5.54 13.89 0.86
C LEU A 115 6.21 12.53 0.66
N LEU A 116 7.49 12.50 0.28
CA LEU A 116 8.22 11.24 0.14
C LEU A 116 8.39 10.50 1.47
N VAL A 117 8.62 11.24 2.56
CA VAL A 117 8.69 10.66 3.91
C VAL A 117 7.35 10.03 4.30
N ASP A 118 6.25 10.74 4.05
CA ASP A 118 4.90 10.26 4.36
C ASP A 118 4.54 9.03 3.52
N ARG A 119 4.90 9.01 2.23
CA ARG A 119 4.78 7.84 1.35
C ARG A 119 5.52 6.63 1.90
N ILE A 120 6.79 6.78 2.27
CA ILE A 120 7.60 5.68 2.81
C ILE A 120 6.98 5.16 4.11
N ALA A 121 6.55 6.05 5.01
CA ALA A 121 5.89 5.66 6.26
C ALA A 121 4.61 4.86 5.98
N LYS A 122 3.81 5.28 4.99
CA LYS A 122 2.63 4.55 4.57
C LYS A 122 2.99 3.18 4.01
N GLU A 123 3.94 3.07 3.07
CA GLU A 123 4.38 1.79 2.50
C GLU A 123 4.81 0.80 3.57
N GLN A 124 5.53 1.25 4.60
CA GLN A 124 5.91 0.41 5.75
C GLN A 124 4.70 -0.06 6.56
N GLU A 125 3.68 0.78 6.75
CA GLU A 125 2.42 0.38 7.39
C GLU A 125 1.69 -0.71 6.58
N ILE A 126 1.66 -0.58 5.25
CA ILE A 126 1.03 -1.56 4.35
C ILE A 126 1.76 -2.90 4.42
N LEU A 127 3.07 -2.84 4.18
CA LEU A 127 3.95 -4.02 4.14
C LEU A 127 4.00 -4.69 5.52
N GLY A 128 3.97 -3.93 6.60
CA GLY A 128 4.22 -4.44 7.95
C GLY A 128 5.61 -5.06 8.09
N GLN A 129 5.90 -5.63 9.27
CA GLN A 129 7.15 -6.37 9.47
C GLN A 129 7.08 -7.72 8.75
N LEU A 130 8.06 -8.00 7.89
CA LEU A 130 8.37 -9.35 7.44
C LEU A 130 9.18 -10.02 8.55
N ASP A 131 8.51 -10.75 9.44
CA ASP A 131 9.23 -11.70 10.27
C ASP A 131 9.80 -12.78 9.34
N LEU A 132 11.13 -12.90 9.31
CA LEU A 132 11.80 -13.99 8.62
C LEU A 132 11.44 -15.31 9.32
N VAL A 133 10.33 -15.90 8.89
CA VAL A 133 9.88 -17.22 9.37
C VAL A 133 10.99 -18.23 9.06
N GLY A 134 11.61 -18.83 10.08
CA GLY A 134 12.59 -19.89 9.94
C GLY A 134 14.08 -19.53 10.10
N ARG A 135 14.42 -18.38 10.71
CA ARG A 135 15.78 -18.15 11.25
C ARG A 135 15.79 -18.28 12.77
N GLY A 136 15.72 -19.51 13.25
CA GLY A 136 15.88 -19.92 14.65
C GLY A 136 16.48 -21.30 14.71
#